data_AF-A0A1Q4HPV7-F1
#
_entry.id   AF-A0A1Q4HPV7-F1
#
_cell.length_a   1.000
_cell.length_b   1.000
_cell.length_c   1.000
_cell.angle_alpha   90.00
_cell.angle_beta   90.00
_cell.angle_gamma   90.00
#
_symmetry.space_group_name_H-M   'P 1'
#
loop_
_entity.id
_entity.type
_entity.pdbx_description
1 polymer ?
#
loop_
_entity_poly.entity_id
_entity_poly.type
_entity_poly.pdbx_seq_one_letter_code
_entity_poly.pdbx_strand_id
1 'polypeptide(L)'
;MTQPDDRHLGHNKPEINAEEFLRKELLLDGQAMCIPMAQVTSIMRRHRLADTVEDEQNLVLRTIRSLLDDGLMKIGDILGASDERVVPWDLSIDAAMERLRDLFVGHYDEPTLWDLAVWFQLTPDGEKVAESLKG
;
A
#
# COMPACT_ATOMS: atom_id res chain seq x y z
N MET A 1 -44.79 25.30 -11.65
CA MET A 1 -44.02 24.77 -10.51
C MET A 1 -44.13 23.26 -10.51
N THR A 2 -43.17 22.57 -11.13
CA THR A 2 -42.75 21.21 -10.75
C THR A 2 -41.38 20.99 -11.36
N GLN A 3 -40.37 20.84 -10.51
CA GLN A 3 -39.04 20.33 -10.87
C GLN A 3 -39.14 18.79 -10.92
N PRO A 4 -38.54 18.15 -11.91
CA PRO A 4 -37.78 16.93 -11.67
C PRO A 4 -36.49 16.95 -12.51
N ASP A 5 -35.41 16.24 -12.24
CA ASP A 5 -35.14 15.10 -11.39
C ASP A 5 -33.60 15.12 -11.34
N ASP A 6 -33.01 15.55 -10.23
CA ASP A 6 -31.56 15.45 -10.04
C ASP A 6 -31.26 14.00 -9.66
N ARG A 7 -31.26 13.14 -10.68
CA ARG A 7 -30.90 11.74 -10.53
C ARG A 7 -29.42 11.69 -10.26
N HIS A 8 -29.11 11.54 -8.97
CA HIS A 8 -27.92 10.86 -8.44
C HIS A 8 -27.13 10.16 -9.55
N LEU A 9 -26.15 10.87 -10.08
CA LEU A 9 -25.03 10.27 -10.78
C LEU A 9 -24.30 9.45 -9.72
N GLY A 10 -24.63 8.16 -9.66
CA GLY A 10 -23.88 7.20 -8.87
C GLY A 10 -22.40 7.35 -9.18
N HIS A 11 -21.62 7.56 -8.12
CA HIS A 11 -20.16 7.66 -8.13
C HIS A 11 -19.53 6.34 -8.62
N ASN A 12 -19.60 6.08 -9.92
CA ASN A 12 -18.89 4.99 -10.58
C ASN A 12 -17.63 5.55 -11.26
N LYS A 13 -16.56 5.75 -10.49
CA LYS A 13 -15.16 5.97 -10.92
C LYS A 13 -14.27 5.92 -9.65
N PRO A 14 -12.99 5.51 -9.66
CA PRO A 14 -12.22 4.53 -10.42
C PRO A 14 -11.36 3.65 -9.46
N GLU A 15 -11.94 2.94 -8.50
CA GLU A 15 -11.16 2.25 -7.45
C GLU A 15 -10.19 1.18 -7.98
N ILE A 16 -10.57 0.48 -9.05
CA ILE A 16 -9.72 -0.52 -9.73
C ILE A 16 -8.44 0.14 -10.30
N ASN A 17 -8.52 1.39 -10.78
CA ASN A 17 -7.35 2.09 -11.32
C ASN A 17 -6.39 2.53 -10.21
N ALA A 18 -6.90 3.01 -9.08
CA ALA A 18 -6.05 3.50 -8.00
C ALA A 18 -5.28 2.36 -7.30
N GLU A 19 -5.93 1.21 -7.11
CA GLU A 19 -5.28 0.03 -6.53
C GLU A 19 -4.27 -0.58 -7.49
N GLU A 20 -4.64 -0.80 -8.76
CA GLU A 20 -3.70 -1.32 -9.77
C GLU A 20 -2.50 -0.39 -9.95
N PHE A 21 -2.74 0.94 -9.92
CA PHE A 21 -1.68 1.93 -9.99
C PHE A 21 -0.75 1.84 -8.77
N LEU A 22 -1.29 1.89 -7.55
CA LEU A 22 -0.46 1.79 -6.34
C LEU A 22 0.30 0.47 -6.31
N ARG A 23 -0.35 -0.64 -6.65
CA ARG A 23 0.26 -1.96 -6.73
C ARG A 23 1.43 -1.97 -7.71
N LYS A 24 1.25 -1.41 -8.90
CA LYS A 24 2.30 -1.29 -9.92
C LYS A 24 3.46 -0.43 -9.42
N GLU A 25 3.20 0.73 -8.84
CA GLU A 25 4.24 1.62 -8.32
C GLU A 25 5.05 0.95 -7.21
N LEU A 26 4.40 0.26 -6.27
CA LEU A 26 5.10 -0.48 -5.21
C LEU A 26 5.98 -1.60 -5.77
N LEU A 27 5.52 -2.30 -6.81
CA LEU A 27 6.33 -3.33 -7.48
C LEU A 27 7.56 -2.71 -8.16
N LEU A 28 7.41 -1.58 -8.85
CA LEU A 28 8.51 -0.90 -9.53
C LEU A 28 9.52 -0.28 -8.55
N ASP A 29 9.04 0.43 -7.53
CA ASP A 29 9.88 1.07 -6.52
C ASP A 29 10.65 0.04 -5.67
N GLY A 30 10.01 -1.10 -5.37
CA GLY A 30 10.57 -2.17 -4.54
C GLY A 30 11.75 -2.91 -5.17
N GLN A 31 12.03 -2.70 -6.46
CA GLN A 31 13.21 -3.29 -7.12
C GLN A 31 14.51 -2.59 -6.75
N ALA A 32 14.45 -1.32 -6.34
CA ALA A 32 15.64 -0.56 -5.99
C ALA A 32 16.02 -0.74 -4.52
N MET A 33 15.02 -0.76 -3.63
CA MET A 33 15.21 -0.82 -2.19
C MET A 33 13.94 -1.27 -1.45
N CYS A 34 14.08 -1.58 -0.16
CA CYS A 34 12.95 -1.79 0.72
C CYS A 34 12.10 -0.52 0.83
N ILE A 35 10.78 -0.67 0.86
CA ILE A 35 9.83 0.44 0.84
C ILE A 35 9.30 0.69 2.26
N PRO A 36 9.52 1.86 2.87
CA PRO A 36 8.87 2.22 4.13
C PRO A 36 7.41 2.66 3.90
N MET A 37 6.56 2.58 4.92
CA MET A 37 5.18 3.13 4.84
C MET A 37 5.15 4.63 4.50
N ALA A 38 6.18 5.39 4.86
CA ALA A 38 6.34 6.78 4.43
C ALA A 38 6.32 6.93 2.89
N GLN A 39 6.93 6.00 2.16
CA GLN A 39 6.95 6.02 0.71
C GLN A 39 5.60 5.63 0.11
N VAL A 40 4.90 4.67 0.71
CA VAL A 40 3.52 4.30 0.32
C VAL A 40 2.60 5.52 0.38
N THR A 41 2.59 6.23 1.51
CA THR A 41 1.78 7.46 1.67
C THR A 41 2.27 8.61 0.80
N SER A 42 3.57 8.70 0.50
CA SER A 42 4.10 9.65 -0.47
C SER A 42 3.56 9.39 -1.89
N ILE A 43 3.43 8.13 -2.33
CA ILE A 43 2.85 7.78 -3.63
C ILE A 43 1.37 8.20 -3.65
N MET A 44 0.62 7.85 -2.60
CA MET A 44 -0.78 8.23 -2.43
C MET A 44 -1.01 9.73 -2.62
N ARG A 45 -0.23 10.55 -1.91
CA ARG A 45 -0.34 12.01 -1.96
C ARG A 45 0.12 12.60 -3.28
N ARG A 46 1.23 12.11 -3.84
CA ARG A 46 1.79 12.59 -5.11
C ARG A 46 0.83 12.39 -6.27
N HIS A 47 0.17 11.24 -6.30
CA HIS A 47 -0.73 10.87 -7.39
C HIS A 47 -2.21 11.15 -7.09
N ARG A 48 -2.52 11.68 -5.89
CA ARG A 48 -3.88 11.98 -5.42
C ARG A 48 -4.82 10.79 -5.61
N LEU A 49 -4.39 9.64 -5.07
CA LEU A 49 -5.09 8.36 -5.24
C LEU A 49 -6.34 8.22 -4.36
N ALA A 50 -6.53 9.14 -3.41
CA ALA A 50 -7.68 9.20 -2.51
C ALA A 50 -8.04 10.65 -2.18
N ASP A 51 -9.33 10.92 -1.94
CA ASP A 51 -9.84 12.24 -1.58
C ASP A 51 -9.94 12.43 -0.06
N THR A 52 -10.05 11.33 0.70
CA THR A 52 -10.14 11.33 2.16
C THR A 52 -9.09 10.42 2.80
N VAL A 53 -8.84 10.63 4.09
CA VAL A 53 -7.94 9.77 4.89
C VAL A 53 -8.47 8.34 4.97
N GLU A 54 -9.79 8.16 5.12
CA GLU A 54 -10.41 6.84 5.16
C GLU A 54 -10.22 6.09 3.83
N ASP A 55 -10.42 6.77 2.71
CA ASP A 55 -10.17 6.20 1.39
C ASP A 55 -8.70 5.85 1.18
N GLU A 56 -7.77 6.70 1.66
CA GLU A 56 -6.34 6.43 1.62
C GLU A 56 -6.00 5.15 2.40
N GLN A 57 -6.48 5.06 3.63
CA GLN A 57 -6.24 3.92 4.51
C GLN A 57 -6.80 2.63 3.93
N ASN A 58 -8.03 2.65 3.41
CA ASN A 58 -8.66 1.50 2.79
C ASN A 58 -7.92 1.05 1.53
N LEU A 59 -7.51 1.99 0.67
CA LEU A 59 -6.78 1.68 -0.55
C LEU A 59 -5.43 1.06 -0.24
N VAL A 60 -4.67 1.64 0.69
CA VAL A 60 -3.35 1.16 1.09
C VAL A 60 -3.45 -0.25 1.68
N LEU A 61 -4.35 -0.46 2.65
CA LEU A 61 -4.51 -1.77 3.29
C LEU A 61 -4.92 -2.86 2.29
N ARG A 62 -5.86 -2.56 1.39
CA ARG A 62 -6.30 -3.50 0.36
C ARG A 62 -5.18 -3.84 -0.63
N THR A 63 -4.44 -2.82 -1.08
CA THR A 63 -3.32 -3.00 -2.01
C THR A 63 -2.22 -3.84 -1.38
N ILE A 64 -1.82 -3.55 -0.14
CA ILE A 64 -0.80 -4.32 0.58
C ILE A 64 -1.29 -5.76 0.77
N ARG A 65 -2.53 -5.98 1.22
CA ARG A 65 -3.08 -7.33 1.36
C ARG A 65 -2.97 -8.10 0.04
N SER A 66 -3.38 -7.50 -1.08
CA SER A 66 -3.29 -8.15 -2.39
C SER A 66 -1.86 -8.57 -2.75
N LEU A 67 -0.85 -7.77 -2.40
CA LEU A 67 0.56 -8.05 -2.70
C LEU A 67 1.10 -9.18 -1.82
N LEU A 68 0.65 -9.26 -0.57
CA LEU A 68 1.00 -10.34 0.36
C LEU A 68 0.31 -11.66 0.00
N ASP A 69 -0.99 -11.62 -0.32
CA ASP A 69 -1.77 -12.81 -0.71
C ASP A 69 -1.23 -13.44 -2.01
N ASP A 70 -0.79 -12.62 -2.96
CA ASP A 70 -0.13 -13.10 -4.20
C ASP A 70 1.35 -13.48 -3.99
N GLY A 71 1.88 -13.34 -2.76
CA GLY A 71 3.26 -13.68 -2.43
C GLY A 71 4.31 -12.79 -3.11
N LEU A 72 3.94 -11.60 -3.59
CA LEU A 72 4.84 -10.69 -4.30
C LEU A 72 5.67 -9.81 -3.36
N MET A 73 5.18 -9.59 -2.14
CA MET A 73 5.90 -8.83 -1.13
C MET A 73 5.90 -9.53 0.22
N LYS A 74 6.84 -9.14 1.07
CA LYS A 74 6.84 -9.43 2.51
C LYS A 74 6.82 -8.12 3.28
N ILE A 75 6.12 -8.13 4.42
CA ILE A 75 5.99 -7.01 5.36
C ILE A 75 6.75 -7.32 6.64
N GLY A 76 7.41 -6.32 7.22
CA GLY A 76 8.07 -6.50 8.49
C GLY A 76 8.91 -5.31 8.94
N ASP A 77 9.91 -5.62 9.76
CA ASP A 77 10.85 -4.63 10.31
C ASP A 77 12.11 -4.57 9.42
N ILE A 78 12.71 -3.38 9.27
CA ILE A 78 13.97 -3.23 8.53
C ILE A 78 15.17 -3.64 9.38
N LEU A 79 16.12 -4.36 8.78
CA LEU A 79 17.46 -4.56 9.33
C LEU A 79 18.53 -4.06 8.35
N GLY A 80 19.48 -3.29 8.88
CA GLY A 80 20.84 -3.20 8.33
C GLY A 80 21.23 -1.84 7.75
N ALA A 81 22.45 -1.39 8.07
CA ALA A 81 23.08 -0.18 7.56
C ALA A 81 23.80 -0.37 6.21
N SER A 82 23.97 -1.60 5.72
CA SER A 82 24.73 -1.92 4.49
C SER A 82 24.03 -2.88 3.52
N ASP A 83 22.99 -3.58 3.97
CA ASP A 83 22.17 -4.50 3.16
C ASP A 83 20.77 -4.48 3.76
N GLU A 84 20.05 -3.41 3.43
CA GLU A 84 18.69 -3.13 3.89
C GLU A 84 17.78 -4.26 3.46
N ARG A 85 17.32 -5.03 4.45
CA ARG A 85 16.39 -6.15 4.24
C ARG A 85 15.25 -6.09 5.22
N VAL A 86 14.07 -6.46 4.74
CA VAL A 86 12.90 -6.65 5.60
C VAL A 86 12.97 -8.05 6.23
N VAL A 87 12.97 -8.08 7.56
CA VAL A 87 12.70 -9.27 8.35
C VAL A 87 11.19 -9.41 8.46
N PRO A 88 10.59 -10.45 7.84
CA PRO A 88 9.16 -10.66 7.94
C PRO A 88 8.72 -10.76 9.39
N TRP A 89 7.57 -10.20 9.71
CA TRP A 89 6.93 -10.52 10.97
C TRP A 89 6.57 -12.02 10.98
N ASP A 90 6.83 -12.68 12.10
CA ASP A 90 6.46 -14.09 12.32
C ASP A 90 4.95 -14.19 12.62
N LEU A 91 4.13 -13.84 11.63
CA LEU A 91 2.68 -13.72 11.70
C LEU A 91 2.05 -14.29 10.42
N SER A 92 0.79 -14.74 10.52
CA SER A 92 -0.03 -14.97 9.33
C SER A 92 -0.30 -13.64 8.60
N ILE A 93 -0.70 -13.70 7.32
CA ILE A 93 -1.08 -12.50 6.57
C ILE A 93 -2.19 -11.73 7.28
N ASP A 94 -3.24 -12.42 7.76
CA ASP A 94 -4.33 -11.76 8.47
C ASP A 94 -3.84 -11.05 9.75
N ALA A 95 -2.99 -11.69 10.56
CA ALA A 95 -2.44 -11.08 11.77
C ALA A 95 -1.46 -9.92 11.48
N ALA A 96 -0.68 -10.03 10.39
CA ALA A 96 0.17 -8.94 9.92
C ALA A 96 -0.68 -7.74 9.43
N MET A 97 -1.79 -8.01 8.74
CA MET A 97 -2.72 -6.96 8.31
C MET A 97 -3.47 -6.31 9.48
N GLU A 98 -3.83 -7.07 10.51
CA GLU A 98 -4.36 -6.51 11.76
C GLU A 98 -3.36 -5.59 12.46
N ARG A 99 -2.09 -6.02 12.59
CA ARG A 99 -1.02 -5.19 13.14
C ARG A 99 -0.78 -3.94 12.30
N LEU A 100 -0.74 -4.07 10.98
CA LEU A 100 -0.61 -2.92 10.07
C LEU A 100 -1.76 -1.93 10.25
N ARG A 101 -3.00 -2.42 10.36
CA ARG A 101 -4.17 -1.57 10.59
C ARG A 101 -4.08 -0.84 11.93
N ASP A 102 -3.70 -1.51 13.00
CA ASP A 102 -3.51 -0.89 14.31
C ASP A 102 -2.49 0.26 14.26
N LEU A 103 -1.33 0.01 13.66
CA LEU A 103 -0.27 1.02 13.50
C LEU A 103 -0.67 2.16 12.55
N PHE A 104 -1.16 1.84 11.35
CA PHE A 104 -1.37 2.83 10.30
C PHE A 104 -2.71 3.56 10.44
N VAL A 105 -3.78 2.86 10.83
CA VAL A 105 -5.12 3.47 11.00
C VAL A 105 -5.31 3.95 12.43
N GLY A 106 -4.99 3.11 13.42
CA GLY A 106 -5.17 3.45 14.83
C GLY A 106 -4.29 4.61 15.29
N HIS A 107 -3.08 4.73 14.72
CA HIS A 107 -2.11 5.78 15.04
C HIS A 107 -1.76 6.66 13.83
N TYR A 108 -2.71 6.87 12.92
CA TYR A 108 -2.46 7.62 11.67
C TYR A 108 -1.87 9.03 11.91
N ASP A 109 -2.36 9.74 12.93
CA ASP A 109 -1.92 11.09 13.30
C ASP A 109 -0.56 11.13 14.05
N GLU A 110 0.05 9.97 14.30
CA GLU A 110 1.35 9.82 14.95
C GLU A 110 2.36 9.10 14.02
N PRO A 111 2.82 9.74 12.90
CA PRO A 111 3.62 9.08 11.88
C PRO A 111 4.85 8.33 12.39
N THR A 112 5.50 8.83 13.45
CA THR A 112 6.67 8.21 14.07
C THR A 112 6.45 6.78 14.56
N LEU A 113 5.20 6.34 14.69
CA LEU A 113 4.84 4.98 15.09
C LEU A 113 4.75 3.99 13.92
N TRP A 114 4.63 4.47 12.67
CA TRP A 114 4.38 3.60 11.51
C TRP A 114 5.23 3.93 10.27
N ASP A 115 5.65 5.18 10.08
CA ASP A 115 6.27 5.68 8.84
C ASP A 115 7.55 4.94 8.45
N LEU A 116 8.41 4.68 9.43
CA LEU A 116 9.69 3.96 9.35
C LEU A 116 9.72 2.73 10.27
N ALA A 117 8.58 2.36 10.86
CA ALA A 117 8.44 1.14 11.65
C ALA A 117 7.93 -0.05 10.81
N VAL A 118 7.29 0.23 9.67
CA VAL A 118 6.73 -0.79 8.77
C VAL A 118 7.39 -0.68 7.41
N TRP A 119 7.91 -1.82 6.94
CA TRP A 119 8.64 -1.91 5.68
C TRP A 119 8.17 -3.08 4.82
N PHE A 120 8.31 -2.90 3.51
CA PHE A 120 7.99 -3.90 2.49
C PHE A 120 9.22 -4.20 1.63
N GLN A 121 9.35 -5.44 1.22
CA GLN A 121 10.37 -5.87 0.28
C GLN A 121 9.75 -6.84 -0.71
N LEU A 122 10.19 -6.78 -1.97
CA LEU A 122 9.79 -7.76 -2.96
C LEU A 122 10.26 -9.17 -2.57
N THR A 123 9.46 -10.16 -2.94
CA THR A 123 9.91 -11.54 -3.02
C THR A 123 10.56 -11.78 -4.40
N PRO A 124 11.24 -12.92 -4.62
CA PRO A 124 11.74 -13.27 -5.95
C PRO A 124 10.64 -13.32 -7.02
N ASP A 125 9.40 -13.64 -6.67
CA ASP A 125 8.29 -13.61 -7.62
C ASP A 125 7.76 -12.18 -7.84
N GLY A 126 7.75 -11.35 -6.80
CA GLY A 126 7.52 -9.91 -6.93
C GLY A 126 8.51 -9.23 -7.86
N GLU A 127 9.80 -9.56 -7.77
CA GLU A 127 10.85 -9.04 -8.66
C GLU A 127 10.58 -9.39 -10.12
N LYS A 128 10.24 -10.65 -10.43
CA LYS A 128 9.90 -11.09 -11.80
C LYS A 128 8.70 -10.33 -12.36
N VAL A 129 7.65 -10.15 -11.55
CA VAL A 129 6.47 -9.37 -11.95
C VAL A 129 6.87 -7.92 -12.22
N ALA A 130 7.64 -7.31 -11.32
CA ALA A 130 8.13 -5.95 -11.49
C ALA A 130 8.99 -5.77 -12.75
N GLU A 131 9.83 -6.75 -13.11
CA GLU A 131 10.60 -6.73 -14.36
C GLU A 131 9.70 -6.75 -15.59
N SER A 132 8.63 -7.55 -15.58
CA SER A 132 7.67 -7.62 -16.69
C SER A 132 6.89 -6.32 -16.92
N LEU A 133 6.79 -5.47 -15.90
CA LEU A 133 6.08 -4.19 -15.96
C LEU A 133 6.91 -3.06 -16.60
N LYS A 134 8.20 -3.27 -16.87
CA LYS A 134 9.09 -2.32 -17.56
C LYS A 134 8.96 -2.35 -19.09
N GLY A 135 8.24 -3.33 -19.62
CA GLY A 135 8.06 -3.59 -21.06
C GLY A 135 7.03 -2.70 -21.74
#